data_AF-A0A945XDV6-F1
#
_entry.id   AF-A0A945XDV6-F1
#
_cell.length_a   1.000
_cell.length_b   1.000
_cell.length_c   1.000
_cell.angle_alpha   90.00
_cell.angle_beta   90.00
_cell.angle_gamma   90.00
#
_symmetry.space_group_name_H-M   'P 1'
#
loop_
_entity.id
_entity.type
_entity.pdbx_description
1 polymer ?
#
loop_
_entity_poly.entity_id
_entity_poly.type
_entity_poly.pdbx_seq_one_letter_code
_entity_poly.pdbx_strand_id
1 'polypeptide(L)'
;MTDRIRAVLVSVGALVIGAALLAVVLMNTDLSQVRGYLSQVGIGIVLMIAVYSLAFVLDSWAWLMTLRSLPLRVVWIFRFWMVRMVGEAVNNATPLAGMGGEPVKAAILNRAYSIGYGDGFASIVLARTTFVIGLVPFLLIGFALLLFEPGLSEGFKWAAGVGLVGLSAGIAAFFAIQRLRLTSRTGGWFAGILSRPGLRNIFEKVGEFEDRLVDFYRHSPGRFMMTVM
;
A
#
# COMPACT_ATOMS: atom_id res chain seq x y z
N MET A 1 22.87 13.28 -21.23
CA MET A 1 23.86 12.88 -20.19
C MET A 1 23.65 13.62 -18.86
N THR A 2 23.22 14.89 -18.92
CA THR A 2 22.89 15.77 -17.79
C THR A 2 21.75 15.28 -16.88
N ASP A 3 20.71 14.65 -17.40
CA ASP A 3 19.55 14.23 -16.58
C ASP A 3 19.83 13.03 -15.67
N ARG A 4 20.68 12.09 -16.10
CA ARG A 4 21.13 10.98 -15.23
C ARG A 4 21.96 11.50 -14.05
N ILE A 5 22.85 12.44 -14.29
CA ILE A 5 23.69 13.03 -13.24
C ILE A 5 22.82 13.79 -12.22
N ARG A 6 21.85 14.58 -12.70
CA ARG A 6 20.88 15.26 -11.82
C ARG A 6 20.06 14.27 -10.98
N ALA A 7 19.57 13.19 -11.58
CA ALA A 7 18.84 12.16 -10.86
C ALA A 7 19.69 11.49 -9.77
N VAL A 8 20.93 11.11 -10.10
CA VAL A 8 21.87 10.53 -9.12
C VAL A 8 22.18 11.51 -7.99
N LEU A 9 22.44 12.78 -8.30
CA LEU A 9 22.70 13.80 -7.28
C LEU A 9 21.50 14.01 -6.34
N VAL A 10 20.28 14.01 -6.88
CA VAL A 10 19.05 14.10 -6.07
C VAL A 10 18.87 12.86 -5.20
N SER A 11 19.08 11.66 -5.76
CA SER A 11 18.97 10.40 -4.99
C SER A 11 20.02 10.32 -3.89
N VAL A 12 21.28 10.68 -4.18
CA VAL A 12 22.36 10.73 -3.19
C VAL A 12 22.06 11.78 -2.13
N GLY A 13 21.60 12.98 -2.52
CA GLY A 13 21.19 14.02 -1.59
C GLY A 13 20.06 13.56 -0.66
N ALA A 14 19.01 12.94 -1.21
CA ALA A 14 17.91 12.38 -0.43
C ALA A 14 18.37 11.26 0.51
N LEU A 15 19.29 10.40 0.07
CA LEU A 15 19.88 9.34 0.91
C LEU A 15 20.68 9.94 2.07
N VAL A 16 21.53 10.94 1.81
CA VAL A 16 22.32 11.62 2.84
C VAL A 16 21.42 12.32 3.84
N ILE A 17 20.39 13.04 3.37
CA ILE A 17 19.40 13.68 4.24
C ILE A 17 18.66 12.64 5.08
N GLY A 18 18.19 11.55 4.45
CA GLY A 18 17.50 10.46 5.15
C GLY A 18 18.38 9.80 6.22
N ALA A 19 19.65 9.53 5.90
CA ALA A 19 20.62 8.96 6.83
C ALA A 19 20.96 9.94 7.97
N ALA A 20 21.10 11.23 7.68
CA ALA A 20 21.32 12.26 8.69
C ALA A 20 20.12 12.39 9.63
N LEU A 21 18.89 12.40 9.09
CA LEU A 21 17.66 12.38 9.88
C LEU A 21 17.56 11.13 10.75
N LEU A 22 17.87 9.95 10.19
CA LEU A 22 17.91 8.71 10.95
C LEU A 22 18.95 8.78 12.08
N ALA A 23 20.15 9.29 11.82
CA ALA A 23 21.18 9.48 12.85
C ALA A 23 20.71 10.43 13.95
N VAL A 24 20.06 11.55 13.60
CA VAL A 24 19.47 12.48 14.56
C VAL A 24 18.41 11.77 15.42
N VAL A 25 17.51 10.98 14.83
CA VAL A 25 16.52 10.21 15.59
C VAL A 25 17.21 9.23 16.54
N LEU A 26 18.21 8.49 16.08
CA LEU A 26 18.95 7.53 16.90
C LEU A 26 19.71 8.20 18.05
N MET A 27 20.32 9.38 17.81
CA MET A 27 21.03 10.14 18.84
C MET A 27 20.09 10.73 19.90
N ASN A 28 18.84 11.06 19.53
CA ASN A 28 17.83 11.58 20.45
C ASN A 28 16.99 10.47 21.10
N THR A 29 17.21 9.20 20.73
CA THR A 29 16.45 8.06 21.27
C THR A 29 17.32 7.28 22.25
N ASP A 30 16.80 7.00 23.43
CA ASP A 30 17.46 6.08 24.38
C ASP A 30 17.36 4.63 23.88
N LEU A 31 18.39 4.19 23.15
CA LEU A 31 18.46 2.85 22.58
C LEU A 31 18.47 1.74 23.66
N SER A 32 18.90 2.06 24.89
CA SER A 32 18.89 1.09 25.99
C SER A 32 17.45 0.79 26.44
N GLN A 33 16.60 1.82 26.52
CA GLN A 33 15.18 1.67 26.79
C GLN A 33 14.45 0.96 25.65
N VAL A 34 14.76 1.30 24.40
CA VAL A 34 14.18 0.60 23.24
C VAL A 34 14.46 -0.90 23.31
N ARG A 35 15.71 -1.28 23.60
CA ARG A 35 16.07 -2.69 23.81
C ARG A 35 15.30 -3.31 24.96
N GLY A 36 15.13 -2.58 26.06
CA GLY A 36 14.30 -2.98 27.19
C GLY A 36 12.87 -3.33 26.76
N TYR A 37 12.20 -2.43 26.06
CA TYR A 37 10.83 -2.67 25.56
C TYR A 37 10.77 -3.82 24.55
N LEU A 38 11.71 -3.92 23.61
CA LEU A 38 11.76 -5.05 22.67
C LEU A 38 11.94 -6.39 23.39
N SER A 39 12.73 -6.41 24.48
CA SER A 39 12.92 -7.63 25.28
C SER A 39 11.67 -8.04 26.05
N GLN A 40 10.83 -7.08 26.47
CA GLN A 40 9.54 -7.37 27.12
C GLN A 40 8.55 -8.01 26.16
N VAL A 41 8.54 -7.59 24.89
CA VAL A 41 7.70 -8.22 23.85
C VAL A 41 8.24 -9.61 23.48
N GLY A 42 9.57 -9.77 23.46
CA GLY A 42 10.25 -11.05 23.24
C GLY A 42 9.81 -11.74 21.93
N ILE A 43 9.41 -13.02 22.02
CA ILE A 43 8.91 -13.79 20.87
C ILE A 43 7.61 -13.22 20.28
N GLY A 44 6.89 -12.37 21.01
CA GLY A 44 5.69 -11.69 20.53
C GLY A 44 5.93 -10.86 19.26
N ILE A 45 7.17 -10.40 19.02
CA ILE A 45 7.54 -9.71 17.78
C ILE A 45 7.36 -10.63 16.58
N VAL A 46 7.77 -11.90 16.69
CA VAL A 46 7.63 -12.88 15.60
C VAL A 46 6.16 -13.15 15.32
N LEU A 47 5.35 -13.29 16.38
CA LEU A 47 3.90 -13.46 16.23
C LEU A 47 3.26 -12.24 15.54
N MET A 48 3.65 -11.03 15.94
CA MET A 48 3.16 -9.80 15.31
C MET A 48 3.52 -9.77 13.82
N ILE A 49 4.77 -10.05 13.46
CA ILE A 49 5.21 -10.14 12.06
C ILE A 49 4.40 -11.18 11.30
N ALA A 50 4.17 -12.36 11.90
CA ALA A 50 3.39 -13.43 11.28
C ALA A 50 1.93 -13.02 11.02
N VAL A 51 1.28 -12.40 12.02
CA VAL A 51 -0.11 -11.90 11.89
C VAL A 51 -0.22 -10.82 10.82
N TYR A 52 0.69 -9.84 10.81
CA TYR A 52 0.72 -8.82 9.77
C TYR A 52 0.98 -9.41 8.39
N SER A 53 1.92 -10.35 8.28
CA SER A 53 2.21 -11.03 7.01
C SER A 53 0.99 -11.77 6.48
N LEU A 54 0.28 -12.50 7.36
CA LEU A 54 -0.95 -13.18 7.02
C LEU A 54 -2.04 -12.21 6.56
N ALA A 55 -2.23 -11.08 7.26
CA ALA A 55 -3.18 -10.05 6.86
C ALA A 55 -2.88 -9.53 5.44
N PHE A 56 -1.61 -9.30 5.11
CA PHE A 56 -1.22 -8.87 3.76
C PHE A 56 -1.48 -9.92 2.68
N VAL A 57 -1.31 -11.21 3.00
CA VAL A 57 -1.64 -12.31 2.07
C VAL A 57 -3.16 -12.39 1.86
N LEU A 58 -3.95 -12.30 2.93
CA LEU A 58 -5.41 -12.29 2.87
C LEU A 58 -5.94 -11.09 2.05
N ASP A 59 -5.37 -9.90 2.26
CA ASP A 59 -5.70 -8.72 1.47
C ASP A 59 -5.36 -8.90 -0.02
N SER A 60 -4.23 -9.54 -0.30
CA SER A 60 -3.81 -9.80 -1.69
C SER A 60 -4.73 -10.81 -2.37
N TRP A 61 -5.20 -11.80 -1.61
CA TRP A 61 -6.22 -12.75 -2.05
C TRP A 61 -7.57 -12.07 -2.28
N ALA A 62 -8.02 -11.23 -1.35
CA ALA A 62 -9.25 -10.45 -1.49
C ALA A 62 -9.18 -9.49 -2.69
N TRP A 63 -8.02 -8.90 -2.97
CA TRP A 63 -7.80 -8.11 -4.16
C TRP A 63 -7.87 -8.96 -5.44
N LEU A 64 -7.24 -10.14 -5.47
CA LEU A 64 -7.33 -11.04 -6.63
C LEU A 64 -8.79 -11.41 -6.95
N MET A 65 -9.65 -11.57 -5.93
CA MET A 65 -11.07 -11.86 -6.12
C MET A 65 -11.85 -10.76 -6.84
N THR A 66 -11.35 -9.52 -6.86
CA THR A 66 -12.00 -8.43 -7.62
C THR A 66 -11.80 -8.58 -9.13
N LEU A 67 -10.80 -9.36 -9.57
CA LEU A 67 -10.51 -9.69 -10.97
C LEU A 67 -11.02 -11.09 -11.32
N ARG A 68 -12.31 -11.16 -11.68
CA ARG A 68 -13.00 -12.43 -12.00
C ARG A 68 -12.41 -13.20 -13.19
N SER A 69 -11.63 -12.54 -14.04
CA SER A 69 -10.98 -13.16 -15.20
C SER A 69 -9.74 -13.98 -14.84
N LEU A 70 -9.21 -13.84 -13.62
CA LEU A 70 -8.01 -14.54 -13.17
C LEU A 70 -8.35 -15.74 -12.28
N PRO A 71 -7.61 -16.86 -12.41
CA PRO A 71 -7.85 -18.02 -11.57
C PRO A 71 -7.30 -17.81 -10.16
N LEU A 72 -8.04 -18.26 -9.14
CA LEU A 72 -7.63 -18.25 -7.73
C LEU A 72 -6.58 -19.33 -7.42
N ARG A 73 -5.40 -19.20 -8.01
CA ARG A 73 -4.24 -20.09 -7.79
C ARG A 73 -3.21 -19.42 -6.89
N VAL A 74 -2.46 -20.21 -6.12
CA VAL A 74 -1.38 -19.73 -5.23
C VAL A 74 -0.40 -18.81 -5.94
N VAL A 75 -0.05 -19.13 -7.19
CA VAL A 75 0.83 -18.29 -8.03
C VAL A 75 0.28 -16.88 -8.22
N TRP A 76 -1.03 -16.73 -8.42
CA TRP A 76 -1.65 -15.41 -8.59
C TRP A 76 -1.76 -14.66 -7.28
N ILE A 77 -2.02 -15.35 -6.17
CA ILE A 77 -2.00 -14.75 -4.83
C ILE A 77 -0.61 -14.17 -4.53
N PHE A 78 0.45 -14.95 -4.82
CA PHE A 78 1.83 -14.51 -4.63
C PHE A 78 2.19 -13.32 -5.54
N ARG A 79 1.78 -13.35 -6.81
CA ARG A 79 1.96 -12.22 -7.74
C ARG A 79 1.29 -10.95 -7.23
N PHE A 80 0.04 -11.04 -6.77
CA PHE A 80 -0.69 -9.90 -6.22
C PHE A 80 -0.07 -9.39 -4.92
N TRP A 81 0.42 -10.29 -4.08
CA TRP A 81 1.16 -9.95 -2.87
C TRP A 81 2.45 -9.17 -3.20
N MET A 82 3.24 -9.60 -4.19
CA MET A 82 4.43 -8.86 -4.64
C MET A 82 4.07 -7.47 -5.18
N VAL A 83 3.04 -7.38 -6.03
CA VAL A 83 2.58 -6.08 -6.57
C VAL A 83 2.16 -5.16 -5.42
N ARG A 84 1.45 -5.69 -4.42
CA ARG A 84 1.06 -4.95 -3.23
C ARG A 84 2.29 -4.46 -2.45
N MET A 85 3.29 -5.32 -2.22
CA MET A 85 4.53 -4.94 -1.52
C MET A 85 5.22 -3.76 -2.20
N VAL A 86 5.38 -3.80 -3.53
CA VAL A 86 5.97 -2.70 -4.29
C VAL A 86 5.13 -1.42 -4.15
N GLY A 87 3.81 -1.54 -4.30
CA GLY A 87 2.91 -0.40 -4.16
C GLY A 87 2.93 0.22 -2.75
N GLU A 88 2.95 -0.60 -1.70
CA GLU A 88 3.01 -0.09 -0.32
C GLU A 88 4.37 0.51 0.02
N ALA A 89 5.47 -0.02 -0.53
CA ALA A 89 6.78 0.62 -0.41
C ALA A 89 6.77 2.03 -1.03
N VAL A 90 6.16 2.20 -2.19
CA VAL A 90 6.00 3.52 -2.83
C VAL A 90 5.06 4.42 -2.02
N ASN A 91 3.96 3.89 -1.48
CA ASN A 91 3.07 4.65 -0.59
C ASN A 91 3.78 5.19 0.63
N ASN A 92 4.65 4.39 1.26
CA ASN A 92 5.40 4.79 2.44
C ASN A 92 6.54 5.75 2.12
N ALA A 93 7.16 5.62 0.94
CA ALA A 93 8.25 6.48 0.50
C ALA A 93 7.78 7.85 -0.04
N THR A 94 6.52 7.98 -0.43
CA THR A 94 5.98 9.20 -1.06
C THR A 94 5.01 9.94 -0.15
N PRO A 95 5.09 11.28 -0.04
CA PRO A 95 4.18 12.08 0.79
C PRO A 95 2.82 12.29 0.11
N LEU A 96 2.27 11.24 -0.50
CA LEU A 96 1.03 11.27 -1.28
C LEU A 96 -0.13 10.58 -0.54
N ALA A 97 -0.13 10.68 0.81
CA ALA A 97 -1.17 10.16 1.69
C ALA A 97 -1.57 8.69 1.39
N GLY A 98 -0.59 7.84 1.06
CA GLY A 98 -0.82 6.43 0.76
C GLY A 98 -1.49 6.14 -0.60
N MET A 99 -1.49 7.09 -1.52
CA MET A 99 -2.00 6.92 -2.89
C MET A 99 -0.91 6.85 -3.97
N GLY A 100 0.34 7.15 -3.64
CA GLY A 100 1.45 7.23 -4.60
C GLY A 100 1.79 5.89 -5.28
N GLY A 101 1.53 4.77 -4.62
CA GLY A 101 1.78 3.42 -5.09
C GLY A 101 0.67 2.82 -5.94
N GLU A 102 -0.55 3.36 -5.93
CA GLU A 102 -1.67 2.80 -6.71
C GLU A 102 -1.43 2.85 -8.23
N PRO A 103 -0.88 3.93 -8.81
CA PRO A 103 -0.47 3.94 -10.21
C PRO A 103 0.60 2.87 -10.49
N VAL A 104 1.55 2.68 -9.58
CA VAL A 104 2.61 1.67 -9.73
C VAL A 104 2.01 0.26 -9.75
N LYS A 105 1.05 -0.04 -8.86
CA LYS A 105 0.31 -1.32 -8.89
C LYS A 105 -0.38 -1.53 -10.24
N ALA A 106 -1.09 -0.52 -10.75
CA ALA A 106 -1.75 -0.60 -12.05
C ALA A 106 -0.74 -0.78 -13.22
N ALA A 107 0.43 -0.13 -13.13
CA ALA A 107 1.52 -0.29 -14.09
C ALA A 107 1.96 -1.75 -14.18
N ILE A 108 2.25 -2.35 -13.02
CA ILE A 108 2.78 -3.70 -12.93
C ILE A 108 1.72 -4.70 -13.38
N LEU A 109 0.45 -4.53 -12.97
CA LEU A 109 -0.65 -5.36 -13.46
C LEU A 109 -0.77 -5.34 -14.98
N ASN A 110 -0.60 -4.16 -15.60
CA ASN A 110 -0.67 -4.03 -17.04
C ASN A 110 0.54 -4.62 -17.77
N ARG A 111 1.76 -4.22 -17.38
CA ARG A 111 2.96 -4.59 -18.13
C ARG A 111 3.46 -6.00 -17.82
N ALA A 112 3.40 -6.45 -16.56
CA ALA A 112 3.88 -7.78 -16.17
C ALA A 112 2.83 -8.88 -16.35
N TYR A 113 1.53 -8.54 -16.26
CA TYR A 113 0.45 -9.53 -16.27
C TYR A 113 -0.61 -9.30 -17.36
N SER A 114 -0.42 -8.31 -18.25
CA SER A 114 -1.32 -8.00 -19.37
C SER A 114 -2.76 -7.67 -18.95
N ILE A 115 -2.97 -7.19 -17.73
CA ILE A 115 -4.28 -6.76 -17.24
C ILE A 115 -4.51 -5.32 -17.71
N GLY A 116 -5.60 -5.03 -18.42
CA GLY A 116 -5.87 -3.69 -18.94
C GLY A 116 -5.86 -2.63 -17.82
N TYR A 117 -5.35 -1.42 -18.08
CA TYR A 117 -5.30 -0.35 -17.07
C TYR A 117 -6.68 -0.05 -16.45
N GLY A 118 -7.75 -0.15 -17.25
CA GLY A 118 -9.13 0.00 -16.76
C GLY A 118 -9.49 -1.06 -15.71
N ASP A 119 -9.27 -2.33 -16.02
CA ASP A 119 -9.56 -3.45 -15.12
C ASP A 119 -8.64 -3.45 -13.89
N GLY A 120 -7.35 -3.19 -14.09
CA GLY A 120 -6.36 -3.09 -13.01
C GLY A 120 -6.71 -1.97 -12.04
N PHE A 121 -7.02 -0.77 -12.53
CA PHE A 121 -7.40 0.35 -11.67
C PHE A 121 -8.76 0.12 -11.00
N ALA A 122 -9.76 -0.38 -11.72
CA ALA A 122 -11.05 -0.74 -11.15
C ALA A 122 -10.89 -1.78 -10.03
N SER A 123 -10.02 -2.78 -10.21
CA SER A 123 -9.72 -3.80 -9.20
C SER A 123 -9.13 -3.21 -7.92
N ILE A 124 -8.24 -2.22 -8.05
CA ILE A 124 -7.59 -1.52 -6.94
C ILE A 124 -8.61 -0.68 -6.17
N VAL A 125 -9.45 0.08 -6.88
CA VAL A 125 -10.52 0.89 -6.26
C VAL A 125 -11.53 0.00 -5.55
N LEU A 126 -11.92 -1.11 -6.17
CA LEU A 126 -12.82 -2.10 -5.57
C LEU A 126 -12.20 -2.70 -4.31
N ALA A 127 -10.94 -3.14 -4.37
CA ALA A 127 -10.24 -3.71 -3.21
C ALA A 127 -10.15 -2.71 -2.04
N ARG A 128 -9.80 -1.45 -2.32
CA ARG A 128 -9.75 -0.38 -1.30
C ARG A 128 -11.14 -0.12 -0.72
N THR A 129 -12.18 -0.11 -1.56
CA THR A 129 -13.56 0.12 -1.11
C THR A 129 -14.05 -1.02 -0.22
N THR A 130 -13.78 -2.27 -0.60
CA THR A 130 -14.10 -3.44 0.22
C THR A 130 -13.37 -3.38 1.57
N PHE A 131 -12.10 -3.00 1.58
CA PHE A 131 -11.34 -2.80 2.83
C PHE A 131 -12.00 -1.76 3.73
N VAL A 132 -12.35 -0.59 3.19
CA VAL A 132 -12.98 0.49 3.96
C VAL A 132 -14.37 0.09 4.47
N ILE A 133 -15.16 -0.63 3.69
CA ILE A 133 -16.44 -1.19 4.15
C ILE A 133 -16.23 -2.19 5.30
N GLY A 134 -15.20 -3.03 5.21
CA GLY A 134 -14.82 -3.97 6.26
C GLY A 134 -14.43 -3.31 7.58
N LEU A 135 -13.99 -2.05 7.57
CA LEU A 135 -13.73 -1.30 8.79
C LEU A 135 -15.00 -1.02 9.60
N VAL A 136 -16.17 -0.92 8.97
CA VAL A 136 -17.43 -0.62 9.68
C VAL A 136 -17.78 -1.71 10.72
N PRO A 137 -17.91 -3.01 10.36
CA PRO A 137 -18.17 -4.04 11.36
C PRO A 137 -17.02 -4.18 12.36
N PHE A 138 -15.77 -3.99 11.94
CA PHE A 138 -14.62 -4.00 12.87
C PHE A 138 -14.74 -2.92 13.94
N LEU A 139 -15.04 -1.68 13.53
CA LEU A 139 -15.23 -0.56 14.44
C LEU A 139 -16.48 -0.73 15.32
N LEU A 140 -17.56 -1.33 14.80
CA LEU A 140 -18.75 -1.66 15.59
C LEU A 140 -18.42 -2.65 16.71
N ILE A 141 -17.66 -3.71 16.40
CA ILE A 141 -17.22 -4.69 17.39
C ILE A 141 -16.30 -4.02 18.42
N GLY A 142 -15.32 -3.24 17.97
CA GLY A 142 -14.41 -2.51 18.86
C GLY A 142 -15.15 -1.53 19.77
N PHE A 143 -16.15 -0.84 19.26
CA PHE A 143 -17.00 0.05 20.05
C PHE A 143 -17.88 -0.72 21.04
N ALA A 144 -18.46 -1.86 20.65
CA ALA A 144 -19.21 -2.72 21.57
C ALA A 144 -18.33 -3.18 22.75
N LEU A 145 -17.10 -3.62 22.46
CA LEU A 145 -16.12 -3.98 23.49
C LEU A 145 -15.77 -2.78 24.39
N LEU A 146 -15.59 -1.60 23.81
CA LEU A 146 -15.32 -0.35 24.53
C LEU A 146 -16.45 0.02 25.51
N LEU A 147 -17.71 -0.27 25.19
CA LEU A 147 -18.83 0.00 26.10
C LEU A 147 -18.76 -0.84 27.38
N PHE A 148 -18.25 -2.07 27.30
CA PHE A 148 -18.07 -2.96 28.45
C PHE A 148 -16.91 -2.60 29.35
N GLU A 149 -16.04 -1.66 28.95
CA GLU A 149 -14.90 -1.24 29.77
C GLU A 149 -15.37 -0.21 30.83
N PRO A 150 -15.32 -0.55 32.14
CA PRO A 150 -15.81 0.32 33.20
C PRO A 150 -14.85 1.48 33.50
N GLY A 151 -13.57 1.39 33.13
CA GLY A 151 -12.57 2.42 33.40
C GLY A 151 -12.65 3.67 32.51
N LEU A 152 -13.52 3.68 31.49
CA LEU A 152 -13.64 4.78 30.54
C LEU A 152 -14.76 5.75 30.91
N SER A 153 -14.45 7.05 30.87
CA SER A 153 -15.43 8.11 31.12
C SER A 153 -16.58 8.08 30.11
N GLU A 154 -17.78 8.45 30.55
CA GLU A 154 -18.95 8.50 29.67
C GLU A 154 -18.74 9.46 28.49
N GLY A 155 -18.07 10.59 28.72
CA GLY A 155 -17.74 11.55 27.65
C GLY A 155 -16.88 10.93 26.54
N PHE A 156 -15.92 10.06 26.90
CA PHE A 156 -15.12 9.34 25.91
C PHE A 156 -15.94 8.33 25.12
N LYS A 157 -16.84 7.58 25.79
CA LYS A 157 -17.75 6.63 25.13
C LYS A 157 -18.67 7.35 24.13
N TRP A 158 -19.21 8.51 24.50
CA TRP A 158 -20.01 9.35 23.60
C TRP A 158 -19.21 9.86 22.41
N ALA A 159 -18.01 10.40 22.64
CA ALA A 159 -17.14 10.88 21.57
C ALA A 159 -16.79 9.76 20.59
N ALA A 160 -16.46 8.56 21.09
CA ALA A 160 -16.20 7.38 20.28
C ALA A 160 -17.45 6.96 19.47
N GLY A 161 -18.64 7.00 20.06
CA GLY A 161 -19.91 6.68 19.39
C GLY A 161 -20.24 7.67 18.27
N VAL A 162 -20.10 8.98 18.52
CA VAL A 162 -20.29 10.01 17.49
C VAL A 162 -19.27 9.85 16.36
N GLY A 163 -18.00 9.58 16.70
CA GLY A 163 -16.96 9.31 15.72
C GLY A 163 -17.28 8.08 14.86
N LEU A 164 -17.78 7.00 15.46
CA LEU A 164 -18.20 5.79 14.76
C LEU A 164 -19.33 6.07 13.78
N VAL A 165 -20.37 6.80 14.20
CA VAL A 165 -21.49 7.18 13.33
C VAL A 165 -21.00 8.06 12.18
N GLY A 166 -20.18 9.07 12.47
CA GLY A 166 -19.61 9.96 11.46
C GLY A 166 -18.77 9.23 10.42
N LEU A 167 -17.85 8.36 10.86
CA LEU A 167 -17.02 7.54 9.97
C LEU A 167 -17.87 6.57 9.15
N SER A 168 -18.81 5.86 9.78
CA SER A 168 -19.70 4.91 9.09
C SER A 168 -20.56 5.62 8.04
N ALA A 169 -21.08 6.81 8.35
CA ALA A 169 -21.82 7.64 7.42
C ALA A 169 -20.94 8.13 6.26
N GLY A 170 -19.69 8.54 6.53
CA GLY A 170 -18.72 8.92 5.50
C GLY A 170 -18.39 7.77 4.54
N ILE A 171 -18.18 6.56 5.08
CA ILE A 171 -17.97 5.34 4.29
C ILE A 171 -19.20 5.01 3.44
N ALA A 172 -20.40 5.08 4.03
CA ALA A 172 -21.65 4.85 3.31
C ALA A 172 -21.88 5.88 2.20
N ALA A 173 -21.61 7.16 2.45
CA ALA A 173 -21.69 8.23 1.45
C ALA A 173 -20.70 8.02 0.31
N PHE A 174 -19.45 7.69 0.62
CA PHE A 174 -18.43 7.36 -0.38
C PHE A 174 -18.85 6.17 -1.25
N PHE A 175 -19.40 5.13 -0.63
CA PHE A 175 -19.94 3.98 -1.36
C PHE A 175 -21.16 4.34 -2.23
N ALA A 176 -22.08 5.16 -1.71
CA ALA A 176 -23.24 5.63 -2.46
C ALA A 176 -22.81 6.44 -3.70
N ILE A 177 -21.82 7.33 -3.56
CA ILE A 177 -21.24 8.10 -4.67
C ILE A 177 -20.65 7.17 -5.73
N GLN A 178 -19.91 6.14 -5.33
CA GLN A 178 -19.37 5.15 -6.27
C GLN A 178 -20.47 4.33 -6.97
N ARG A 179 -21.50 3.90 -6.23
CA ARG A 179 -22.56 3.01 -6.71
C ARG A 179 -23.57 3.72 -7.63
N LEU A 180 -23.89 4.99 -7.37
CA LEU A 180 -24.93 5.74 -8.08
C LEU A 180 -24.54 6.22 -9.50
N ARG A 181 -23.39 5.80 -10.04
CA ARG A 181 -22.98 6.08 -11.43
C ARG A 181 -23.06 7.55 -11.88
N LEU A 182 -22.85 8.52 -10.99
CA LEU A 182 -22.38 9.87 -11.40
C LEU A 182 -20.99 9.80 -12.08
N THR A 183 -20.42 8.60 -12.11
CA THR A 183 -19.17 8.14 -12.71
C THR A 183 -19.14 8.07 -14.24
N SER A 184 -20.22 8.36 -14.97
CA SER A 184 -20.09 8.59 -16.42
C SER A 184 -19.30 9.86 -16.74
N ARG A 185 -19.27 10.83 -15.81
CA ARG A 185 -18.43 12.04 -15.89
C ARG A 185 -17.07 11.91 -15.18
N THR A 186 -16.96 11.09 -14.12
CA THR A 186 -15.67 10.92 -13.44
C THR A 186 -14.77 9.88 -14.08
N GLY A 187 -15.27 8.99 -14.95
CA GLY A 187 -14.42 8.21 -15.86
C GLY A 187 -13.51 9.12 -16.71
N GLY A 188 -14.03 10.27 -17.15
CA GLY A 188 -13.24 11.31 -17.82
C GLY A 188 -12.30 12.09 -16.90
N TRP A 189 -12.67 12.30 -15.63
CA TRP A 189 -11.80 12.95 -14.63
C TRP A 189 -10.62 12.07 -14.21
N PHE A 190 -10.85 10.76 -14.04
CA PHE A 190 -9.81 9.77 -13.74
C PHE A 190 -8.96 9.43 -14.97
N ALA A 191 -9.54 9.33 -16.17
CA ALA A 191 -8.78 9.25 -17.42
C ALA A 191 -7.93 10.52 -17.65
N GLY A 192 -8.43 11.69 -17.26
CA GLY A 192 -7.68 12.95 -17.27
C GLY A 192 -6.54 12.98 -16.26
N ILE A 193 -6.71 12.39 -15.08
CA ILE A 193 -5.62 12.13 -14.12
C ILE A 193 -4.59 11.16 -14.72
N LEU A 194 -5.03 10.03 -15.29
CA LEU A 194 -4.15 9.05 -15.97
C LEU A 194 -3.38 9.65 -17.15
N SER A 195 -3.98 10.61 -17.85
CA SER A 195 -3.38 11.32 -18.99
C SER A 195 -2.47 12.47 -18.55
N ARG A 196 -2.31 12.70 -17.24
CA ARG A 196 -1.36 13.72 -16.78
C ARG A 196 0.06 13.29 -17.14
N PRO A 197 0.86 14.18 -17.75
CA PRO A 197 2.21 13.86 -18.17
C PRO A 197 3.09 13.33 -17.03
N GLY A 198 2.82 13.69 -15.78
CA GLY A 198 3.53 13.17 -14.60
C GLY A 198 3.32 11.67 -14.36
N LEU A 199 2.08 11.17 -14.49
CA LEU A 199 1.80 9.73 -14.32
C LEU A 199 2.34 8.94 -15.50
N ARG A 200 2.13 9.43 -16.73
CA ARG A 200 2.73 8.84 -17.94
C ARG A 200 4.25 8.73 -17.83
N ASN A 201 4.92 9.79 -17.35
CA ASN A 201 6.36 9.80 -17.13
C ASN A 201 6.79 8.87 -15.99
N ILE A 202 5.97 8.67 -14.95
CA ILE A 202 6.23 7.64 -13.92
C ILE A 202 6.10 6.25 -14.53
N PHE A 203 5.06 5.96 -15.33
CA PHE A 203 4.89 4.69 -16.04
C PHE A 203 6.03 4.43 -17.03
N GLU A 204 6.49 5.46 -17.75
CA GLU A 204 7.64 5.41 -18.66
C GLU A 204 8.95 5.17 -17.89
N LYS A 205 9.20 5.89 -16.79
CA LYS A 205 10.39 5.72 -15.94
C LYS A 205 10.45 4.38 -15.20
N VAL A 206 9.30 3.86 -14.76
CA VAL A 206 9.21 2.50 -14.21
C VAL A 206 9.55 1.48 -15.29
N GLY A 207 9.08 1.71 -16.53
CA GLY A 207 9.50 0.92 -17.70
C GLY A 207 11.01 0.96 -17.94
N GLU A 208 11.64 2.14 -17.94
CA GLU A 208 13.09 2.27 -18.14
C GLU A 208 13.93 1.64 -17.01
N PHE A 209 13.43 1.66 -15.78
CA PHE A 209 14.07 1.02 -14.64
C PHE A 209 14.02 -0.51 -14.75
N GLU A 210 12.90 -1.04 -15.26
CA GLU A 210 12.71 -2.46 -15.48
C GLU A 210 13.47 -2.99 -16.71
N ASP A 211 13.54 -2.24 -17.82
CA ASP A 211 14.36 -2.62 -18.98
C ASP A 211 15.82 -2.85 -18.56
N ARG A 212 16.33 -2.03 -17.63
CA ARG A 212 17.67 -2.21 -17.05
C ARG A 212 17.78 -3.41 -16.11
N LEU A 213 16.72 -3.78 -15.40
CA LEU A 213 16.67 -5.00 -14.59
C LEU A 213 16.58 -6.25 -15.48
N VAL A 214 15.75 -6.24 -16.52
CA VAL A 214 15.59 -7.33 -17.48
C VAL A 214 16.86 -7.54 -18.29
N ASP A 215 17.55 -6.47 -18.72
CA ASP A 215 18.88 -6.58 -19.34
C ASP A 215 19.91 -7.17 -18.38
N PHE A 216 19.86 -6.80 -17.10
CA PHE A 216 20.72 -7.39 -16.05
C PHE A 216 20.42 -8.89 -15.85
N TYR A 217 19.15 -9.29 -15.87
CA TYR A 217 18.74 -10.71 -15.79
C TYR A 217 19.11 -11.51 -17.04
N ARG A 218 18.97 -10.93 -18.24
CA ARG A 218 19.33 -11.59 -19.50
C ARG A 218 20.84 -11.80 -19.66
N HIS A 219 21.68 -10.92 -19.10
CA HIS A 219 23.14 -10.98 -19.24
C HIS A 219 23.88 -11.59 -18.03
N SER A 220 23.20 -12.01 -16.96
CA SER A 220 23.86 -12.63 -15.79
C SER A 220 23.03 -13.74 -15.11
N PRO A 221 22.62 -14.81 -15.83
CA PRO A 221 21.85 -15.91 -15.27
C PRO A 221 22.58 -16.70 -14.16
N GLY A 222 23.93 -16.72 -14.17
CA GLY A 222 24.73 -17.48 -13.20
C GLY A 222 24.82 -16.87 -11.80
N ARG A 223 24.61 -15.55 -11.64
CA ARG A 223 24.69 -14.88 -10.33
C ARG A 223 23.39 -14.93 -9.54
N PHE A 224 22.24 -15.13 -10.19
CA PHE A 224 20.96 -15.24 -9.50
C PHE A 224 20.78 -16.59 -8.78
N MET A 225 21.36 -17.68 -9.32
CA MET A 225 21.36 -18.99 -8.67
C MET A 225 22.20 -19.04 -7.38
N MET A 226 23.28 -18.23 -7.28
CA MET A 226 24.09 -18.14 -6.05
C MET A 226 23.44 -17.32 -4.94
N THR A 227 22.42 -16.51 -5.23
CA THR A 227 21.73 -15.69 -4.21
C THR A 227 20.47 -16.35 -3.67
N VAL A 228 20.02 -17.45 -4.29
CA VAL A 228 18.82 -18.22 -3.91
C VAL A 228 19.20 -19.62 -3.37
N MET A 229 20.50 -19.90 -3.18
CA MET A 229 21.00 -21.02 -2.38
C MET A 229 21.62 -20.51 -1.08
#